data_AF-A0A3D0DVW9-F1
#
_entry.id   AF-A0A3D0DVW9-F1
#
_cell.length_a   1.000
_cell.length_b   1.000
_cell.length_c   1.000
_cell.angle_alpha   90.00
_cell.angle_beta   90.00
_cell.angle_gamma   90.00
#
_symmetry.space_group_name_H-M   'P 1'
#
loop_
_entity.id
_entity.type
_entity.pdbx_description
1 polymer ?
#
loop_
_entity_poly.entity_id
_entity_poly.type
_entity_poly.pdbx_seq_one_letter_code
_entity_poly.pdbx_strand_id
1 'polypeptide(L)' 'MQPRLQPQLQPRLQPHRAFQLQERGGLQAAQLAIVINDDDPASVAVGDYYRRRRAIPAANVV' A
#
# COMPACT_ATOMS: atom_id res chain seq x y z
N MET A 1 -5.42 -52.06 -35.07
CA MET A 1 -4.86 -51.48 -33.83
C MET A 1 -4.52 -50.01 -34.11
N GLN A 2 -5.43 -49.07 -33.83
CA GLN A 2 -5.13 -47.63 -33.90
C GLN A 2 -5.01 -47.11 -32.46
N PRO A 3 -3.94 -46.39 -32.08
CA PRO A 3 -3.82 -45.82 -30.75
C PRO A 3 -4.74 -44.59 -30.62
N ARG A 4 -5.63 -44.59 -29.62
CA ARG A 4 -6.40 -43.41 -29.22
C ARG A 4 -5.43 -42.35 -28.71
N LEU A 5 -5.31 -41.24 -29.44
CA LEU A 5 -4.66 -40.03 -28.95
C LEU A 5 -5.51 -39.45 -27.81
N GLN A 6 -4.97 -39.43 -26.59
CA GLN A 6 -5.59 -38.78 -25.46
C GLN A 6 -5.60 -37.26 -25.71
N PRO A 7 -6.70 -36.53 -25.47
CA PRO A 7 -6.69 -35.08 -25.56
C PRO A 7 -5.81 -34.54 -24.43
N GLN A 8 -4.70 -33.90 -24.79
CA GLN A 8 -3.85 -33.21 -23.84
C GLN A 8 -4.69 -32.14 -23.13
N LEU A 9 -4.83 -32.28 -21.81
CA LEU A 9 -5.38 -31.25 -20.94
C LEU A 9 -4.44 -30.05 -21.01
N GLN A 10 -4.83 -29.02 -21.76
CA GLN A 10 -4.11 -27.76 -21.80
C GLN A 10 -4.11 -27.18 -20.37
N PRO A 11 -2.94 -26.84 -19.80
CA PRO A 11 -2.92 -26.16 -18.52
C PRO A 11 -3.62 -24.82 -18.72
N ARG A 12 -4.76 -24.67 -18.04
CA ARG A 12 -5.51 -23.41 -18.00
C ARG A 12 -4.58 -22.40 -17.33
N LEU A 13 -3.90 -21.58 -18.13
CA LEU A 13 -3.13 -20.43 -17.66
C LEU A 13 -4.12 -19.55 -16.90
N GLN A 14 -4.15 -19.69 -15.59
CA GLN A 14 -4.85 -18.73 -14.73
C GLN A 14 -4.10 -17.43 -14.97
N PRO A 15 -4.73 -16.37 -15.50
CA PRO A 15 -4.05 -15.09 -15.65
C PRO A 15 -3.62 -14.72 -14.24
N HIS A 16 -2.30 -14.76 -14.01
CA HIS A 16 -1.71 -14.33 -12.74
C HIS A 16 -2.32 -12.99 -12.44
N ARG A 17 -3.14 -12.98 -11.39
CA ARG A 17 -3.98 -11.87 -10.94
C ARG A 17 -3.22 -10.60 -11.24
N ALA A 18 -3.60 -9.90 -12.31
CA ALA A 18 -3.06 -8.59 -12.58
C ALA A 18 -3.24 -7.87 -11.25
N PHE A 19 -2.14 -7.42 -10.64
CA PHE A 19 -2.22 -6.52 -9.51
C PHE A 19 -2.82 -5.26 -10.11
N GLN A 20 -4.15 -5.25 -10.24
CA GLN A 20 -4.91 -4.05 -10.45
C GLN A 20 -4.51 -3.22 -9.25
N LEU A 21 -3.63 -2.25 -9.49
CA LEU A 21 -3.37 -1.17 -8.58
C LEU A 21 -4.74 -0.52 -8.41
N GLN A 22 -5.52 -1.03 -7.45
CA GLN A 22 -6.73 -0.37 -7.04
C GLN A 22 -6.22 1.00 -6.60
N GLU A 23 -6.58 2.02 -7.36
CA GLU A 23 -6.36 3.42 -7.03
C GLU A 23 -7.05 3.64 -5.68
N ARG A 24 -6.33 3.34 -4.59
CA ARG A 24 -6.82 3.63 -3.25
C ARG A 24 -6.84 5.14 -3.21
N GLY A 25 -8.04 5.71 -3.16
CA GLY A 25 -8.21 7.16 -3.01
C GLY A 25 -7.28 7.69 -1.92
N GLY A 26 -6.83 8.93 -2.07
CA GLY A 26 -5.87 9.53 -1.13
C GLY A 26 -6.31 9.38 0.33
N LEU A 27 -5.34 9.14 1.22
CA LEU A 27 -5.60 9.04 2.65
C LEU A 27 -6.14 10.36 3.18
N GLN A 28 -7.23 10.28 3.94
CA GLN A 28 -7.74 11.41 4.71
C GLN A 28 -6.80 11.70 5.87
N ALA A 29 -6.80 12.94 6.35
CA ALA A 29 -5.93 13.36 7.45
C ALA A 29 -6.08 12.50 8.71
N ALA A 30 -7.32 12.09 9.03
CA ALA A 30 -7.63 11.22 10.16
C ALA A 30 -7.07 9.79 10.03
N GLN A 31 -6.69 9.37 8.81
CA GLN A 31 -6.11 8.05 8.52
C GLN A 31 -4.58 8.07 8.52
N LEU A 32 -3.97 9.25 8.70
CA LEU A 32 -2.52 9.43 8.74
C LEU A 32 -2.05 9.51 10.19
N ALA A 33 -0.88 8.93 10.45
CA ALA A 33 -0.13 9.09 11.69
C ALA A 33 1.35 9.30 11.35
N ILE A 34 2.06 10.03 12.22
CA ILE A 34 3.50 10.22 12.11
C ILE A 34 4.16 9.83 13.42
N VAL A 35 5.33 9.20 13.34
CA VAL A 35 6.17 8.91 14.49
C VAL A 35 7.38 9.84 14.42
N ILE A 36 7.60 10.61 15.48
CA ILE A 36 8.69 11.58 15.57
C ILE A 36 9.72 11.04 16.54
N ASN A 37 10.97 10.95 16.09
CA ASN A 37 12.09 10.81 17.01
C ASN A 37 12.33 12.16 17.69
N ASP A 38 11.97 12.28 18.97
CA ASP A 38 12.08 13.52 19.75
C ASP A 38 13.51 13.87 20.15
N ASP A 39 14.43 12.90 20.15
CA ASP A 39 15.87 13.11 20.36
C ASP A 39 16.58 13.78 19.16
N ASP A 40 15.94 13.88 17.99
CA ASP A 40 16.49 14.52 16.79
C ASP A 40 15.75 15.83 16.45
N PRO A 41 16.36 17.01 16.64
CA PRO A 41 15.72 18.31 16.36
C PRO A 41 15.24 18.46 14.90
N ALA A 42 15.94 17.83 13.94
CA ALA A 42 15.52 17.86 12.54
C ALA A 42 14.22 17.07 12.33
N SER A 43 14.10 15.88 12.93
CA SER A 43 12.88 15.08 12.93
C SER A 43 11.70 15.83 13.55
N VAL A 44 11.90 16.53 14.67
CA VAL A 44 10.85 17.36 15.28
C VAL A 44 10.37 18.45 14.33
N ALA A 45 11.29 19.19 13.70
CA ALA A 45 10.95 20.27 12.77
C ALA A 45 10.18 19.75 11.54
N VAL A 46 10.63 18.62 10.96
CA VAL A 46 9.97 17.99 9.82
C VAL A 46 8.60 17.43 10.21
N GLY A 47 8.49 16.80 11.38
CA GLY A 47 7.23 16.26 11.91
C GLY A 47 6.17 17.34 12.10
N ASP A 48 6.53 18.48 12.72
CA ASP A 48 5.61 19.61 12.92
C ASP A 48 5.18 20.24 11.58
N TYR A 49 6.09 20.34 10.61
CA TYR A 49 5.76 20.76 9.26
C TYR A 49 4.71 19.85 8.61
N TYR A 50 4.93 18.53 8.63
CA TYR A 50 4.01 17.59 7.98
C TYR A 50 2.66 17.49 8.69
N ARG A 51 2.64 17.54 10.04
CA ARG A 51 1.39 17.58 10.82
C ARG A 51 0.50 18.72 10.35
N ARG A 52 1.05 19.94 10.25
CA ARG A 52 0.31 21.13 9.79
C ARG A 52 -0.09 21.03 8.32
N ARG A 53 0.86 20.69 7.44
CA ARG A 53 0.61 20.65 5.99
C ARG A 53 -0.47 19.64 5.60
N ARG A 54 -0.58 18.52 6.32
CA ARG A 54 -1.52 17.44 6.05
C ARG A 54 -2.72 17.41 7.01
N ALA A 55 -2.83 18.40 7.90
CA ALA A 55 -3.86 18.48 8.94
C ALA A 55 -3.99 17.21 9.80
N ILE A 56 -2.86 16.55 10.09
CA ILE A 56 -2.83 15.32 10.88
C ILE A 56 -3.27 15.65 12.31
N PRO A 57 -4.27 14.95 12.88
CA PRO A 57 -4.68 15.16 14.26
C PRO A 57 -3.51 15.00 15.23
N ALA A 58 -3.44 15.84 16.26
CA ALA A 58 -2.39 15.72 17.28
C ALA A 58 -2.39 14.35 17.99
N ALA A 59 -3.56 13.73 18.12
CA ALA A 59 -3.71 12.37 18.67
C ALA A 59 -3.06 11.27 17.80
N ASN A 60 -2.70 11.58 16.55
CA ASN A 60 -2.05 10.66 15.62
C ASN A 60 -0.54 10.96 15.46
N VAL A 61 0.03 11.74 16.38
CA VAL A 61 1.48 11.99 16.47
C VAL A 61 2.00 11.23 17.69
N VAL A 62 3.01 10.39 17.47
CA VAL A 62 3.68 9.60 18.51
C VAL A 62 5.15 9.94 18.55
#